data_AF-A0A7Y4VVL7-F1
#
_entry.id   AF-A0A7Y4VVL7-F1
#
_cell.length_a   1.000
_cell.length_b   1.000
_cell.length_c   1.000
_cell.angle_alpha   90.00
_cell.angle_beta   90.00
_cell.angle_gamma   90.00
#
_symmetry.space_group_name_H-M   'P 1'
#
loop_
_entity.id
_entity.type
_entity.pdbx_description
1 polymer ?
#
loop_
_entity_poly.entity_id
_entity_poly.type
_entity_poly.pdbx_seq_one_letter_code
_entity_poly.pdbx_strand_id
1 'polypeptide(L)'
;MISNLFSSFKDTDTSALRDLREWRTRVLNGILRIIFVLWMFALVGGINNVLQAYRSEGHLYENPVMTAGAVILFYLAATMILAFITFNKNIKFKLRAILLLFVFYALGTIGMALSSFSGDGRIFFFALIILTAVFFDLRYSVTATIFTFLTLVVIGWLQV
;
A
#
# COMPACT_ATOMS: atom_id res chain seq x y z
N MET A 1 26.12 4.13 45.05
CA MET A 1 25.41 2.88 44.68
C MET A 1 24.12 3.13 43.89
N ILE A 2 23.40 4.25 44.09
CA ILE A 2 22.16 4.59 43.35
C ILE A 2 22.43 5.02 41.89
N SER A 3 23.62 5.59 41.57
CA SER A 3 23.92 6.06 40.20
C SER A 3 24.05 4.93 39.16
N ASN A 4 24.42 3.72 39.57
CA ASN A 4 24.57 2.57 38.65
C ASN A 4 23.24 1.91 38.27
N LEU A 5 22.17 2.14 39.05
CA LEU A 5 20.83 1.68 38.71
C LEU A 5 20.24 2.51 37.57
N PHE A 6 20.42 3.83 37.58
CA PHE A 6 19.86 4.72 36.56
C PHE A 6 20.54 4.60 35.18
N SER A 7 21.82 4.24 35.11
CA SER A 7 22.49 3.97 33.83
C SER A 7 21.95 2.69 33.18
N SER A 8 21.72 1.63 33.97
CA SER A 8 21.18 0.36 33.47
C SER A 8 19.80 0.49 32.83
N PHE A 9 18.90 1.32 33.39
CA PHE A 9 17.59 1.56 32.78
C PHE A 9 17.68 2.33 31.46
N LYS A 10 18.57 3.32 31.38
CA LYS A 10 18.74 4.16 30.19
C LYS A 10 19.32 3.38 28.98
N ASP A 11 20.21 2.42 29.25
CA ASP A 11 20.76 1.55 28.21
C ASP A 11 19.72 0.51 27.70
N THR A 12 18.78 0.12 28.55
CA THR A 12 17.69 -0.81 28.18
C THR A 12 16.69 -0.16 27.21
N ASP A 13 16.32 1.11 27.42
CA ASP A 13 15.39 1.81 26.53
C ASP A 13 15.97 2.05 25.13
N THR A 14 17.26 2.39 25.03
CA THR A 14 17.91 2.67 23.74
C THR A 14 18.13 1.40 22.91
N SER A 15 18.46 0.28 23.55
CA SER A 15 18.56 -1.02 22.90
C SER A 15 17.20 -1.52 22.41
N ALA A 16 16.15 -1.44 23.24
CA ALA A 16 14.79 -1.82 22.86
C ALA A 16 14.25 -1.02 21.66
N LEU A 17 14.49 0.30 21.62
CA LEU A 17 14.08 1.14 20.49
C LEU A 17 14.83 0.81 19.19
N ARG A 18 16.13 0.46 19.30
CA ARG A 18 16.92 0.02 18.15
C ARG A 18 16.40 -1.31 17.61
N ASP A 19 16.16 -2.28 18.49
CA ASP A 19 15.66 -3.60 18.15
C ASP A 19 14.28 -3.53 17.47
N LEU A 20 13.39 -2.65 17.94
CA LEU A 20 12.09 -2.41 17.32
C LEU A 20 12.24 -1.84 15.90
N ARG A 21 13.14 -0.87 15.69
CA ARG A 21 13.38 -0.28 14.36
C ARG A 21 13.96 -1.30 13.39
N GLU A 22 14.88 -2.14 13.85
CA GLU A 22 15.46 -3.22 13.06
C GLU A 22 14.39 -4.26 12.70
N TRP A 23 13.56 -4.66 13.67
CA TRP A 23 12.42 -5.54 13.43
C TRP A 23 11.46 -4.97 12.37
N ARG A 24 11.01 -3.71 12.52
CA ARG A 24 10.13 -3.05 11.53
C ARG A 24 10.76 -3.01 10.14
N THR A 25 12.07 -2.78 10.07
CA THR A 25 12.80 -2.76 8.79
C THR A 25 12.85 -4.14 8.14
N ARG A 26 13.08 -5.21 8.93
CA ARG A 26 13.04 -6.60 8.44
C ARG A 26 11.64 -6.96 7.95
N VAL A 27 10.60 -6.60 8.71
CA VAL A 27 9.19 -6.81 8.33
C VAL A 27 8.87 -6.09 7.03
N LEU A 28 9.19 -4.80 6.89
CA LEU A 28 8.98 -4.05 5.65
C LEU A 28 9.71 -4.70 4.46
N ASN A 29 10.95 -5.14 4.64
CA ASN A 29 11.70 -5.82 3.57
C ASN A 29 11.05 -7.13 3.15
N GLY A 30 10.56 -7.93 4.10
CA GLY A 30 9.85 -9.17 3.82
C GLY A 30 8.55 -8.91 3.06
N ILE A 31 7.74 -7.98 3.58
CA ILE A 31 6.46 -7.57 2.99
C ILE A 31 6.67 -7.05 1.57
N LEU A 32 7.62 -6.15 1.33
CA LEU A 32 7.90 -5.60 0.00
C LEU A 32 8.28 -6.69 -1.00
N ARG A 33 9.11 -7.67 -0.62
CA ARG A 33 9.50 -8.77 -1.51
C ARG A 33 8.32 -9.68 -1.82
N ILE A 34 7.54 -10.07 -0.81
CA ILE A 34 6.37 -10.94 -1.00
C ILE A 34 5.34 -10.23 -1.88
N ILE A 35 4.99 -8.99 -1.55
CA ILE A 35 4.06 -8.18 -2.33
C ILE A 35 4.56 -8.02 -3.76
N PHE A 36 5.85 -7.72 -3.96
CA PHE A 36 6.39 -7.54 -5.30
C PHE A 36 6.22 -8.82 -6.15
N VAL A 37 6.54 -9.99 -5.60
CA VAL A 37 6.36 -11.27 -6.31
C VAL A 37 4.89 -11.50 -6.64
N LEU A 38 3.98 -11.37 -5.67
CA LEU A 38 2.54 -11.52 -5.89
C LEU A 38 2.00 -10.50 -6.91
N TRP A 39 2.49 -9.27 -6.83
CA TRP A 39 2.14 -8.18 -7.72
C TRP A 39 2.55 -8.46 -9.16
N MET A 40 3.69 -9.11 -9.41
CA MET A 40 4.08 -9.50 -10.77
C MET A 40 3.07 -10.48 -11.41
N PHE A 41 2.55 -11.43 -10.63
CA PHE A 41 1.48 -12.31 -11.11
C PHE A 41 0.16 -11.55 -11.32
N ALA A 42 -0.20 -10.70 -10.36
CA ALA A 42 -1.40 -9.87 -10.45
C ALA A 42 -1.35 -8.89 -11.63
N LEU A 43 -0.17 -8.36 -11.98
CA LEU A 43 0.04 -7.46 -13.12
C LEU A 43 -0.28 -8.16 -14.43
N VAL A 44 0.22 -9.38 -14.63
CA VAL A 44 -0.07 -10.18 -15.84
C VAL A 44 -1.57 -10.47 -15.93
N GLY A 45 -2.18 -10.91 -14.83
CA GLY A 45 -3.63 -11.14 -14.77
C GLY A 45 -4.44 -9.86 -15.04
N GLY A 46 -4.05 -8.75 -14.43
CA GLY A 46 -4.70 -7.45 -14.58
C GLY A 46 -4.62 -6.91 -16.01
N ILE A 47 -3.46 -6.99 -16.65
CA ILE A 47 -3.31 -6.60 -18.07
C ILE A 47 -4.18 -7.48 -18.96
N ASN A 48 -4.20 -8.80 -18.73
CA ASN A 48 -5.05 -9.72 -19.49
C ASN A 48 -6.54 -9.37 -19.32
N ASN A 49 -6.98 -9.07 -18.09
CA ASN A 49 -8.34 -8.64 -17.82
C ASN A 49 -8.71 -7.33 -18.55
N VAL A 50 -7.81 -6.33 -18.53
CA VAL A 50 -8.03 -5.07 -19.25
C VAL A 50 -8.12 -5.29 -20.76
N LEU A 51 -7.24 -6.12 -21.34
CA LEU A 51 -7.28 -6.45 -22.76
C LEU A 51 -8.54 -7.24 -23.14
N GLN A 52 -8.99 -8.15 -22.27
CA GLN A 52 -10.22 -8.90 -22.49
C GLN A 52 -11.46 -8.00 -22.42
N ALA A 53 -11.53 -7.10 -21.44
CA ALA A 53 -12.59 -6.10 -21.33
C ALA A 53 -12.62 -5.18 -22.56
N TYR A 54 -11.46 -4.71 -23.01
CA TYR A 54 -11.36 -3.91 -24.24
C TYR A 54 -11.90 -4.65 -25.48
N ARG A 55 -11.58 -5.95 -25.63
CA ARG A 55 -12.04 -6.75 -26.77
C ARG A 55 -13.53 -7.09 -26.72
N SER A 56 -14.07 -7.31 -25.53
CA SER A 56 -15.44 -7.82 -25.33
C SER A 56 -16.47 -6.69 -25.21
N GLU A 57 -16.09 -5.60 -24.55
CA GLU A 57 -16.99 -4.53 -24.10
C GLU A 57 -16.56 -3.14 -24.58
N GLY A 58 -15.58 -3.07 -25.50
CA GLY A 58 -15.04 -1.79 -25.99
C GLY A 58 -16.08 -0.84 -26.60
N HIS A 59 -17.26 -1.35 -26.99
CA HIS A 59 -18.37 -0.57 -27.54
C HIS A 59 -19.21 0.16 -26.47
N LEU A 60 -19.08 -0.19 -25.18
CA LEU A 60 -19.82 0.42 -24.07
C LEU A 60 -19.14 1.66 -23.50
N TYR A 61 -17.87 1.89 -23.84
CA TYR A 61 -17.09 3.02 -23.36
C TYR A 61 -16.97 4.09 -24.44
N GLU A 62 -17.12 5.36 -24.04
CA GLU A 62 -17.01 6.51 -24.94
C GLU A 62 -15.62 6.60 -25.60
N ASN A 63 -14.56 6.15 -24.89
CA ASN A 63 -13.19 6.04 -25.39
C ASN A 63 -12.46 4.81 -24.78
N PRO A 64 -12.63 3.61 -25.36
CA PRO A 64 -12.13 2.35 -24.78
C PRO A 64 -10.60 2.24 -24.80
N VAL A 65 -9.94 2.88 -25.79
CA VAL A 65 -8.47 2.85 -25.92
C VAL A 65 -7.81 3.69 -24.82
N MET A 66 -8.38 4.87 -24.56
CA MET A 66 -7.81 5.81 -23.58
C MET A 66 -7.94 5.28 -22.15
N THR A 67 -9.09 4.67 -21.81
CA THR A 67 -9.33 4.08 -20.49
C THR A 67 -8.44 2.86 -20.25
N ALA A 68 -8.36 1.93 -21.20
CA ALA A 68 -7.47 0.77 -21.10
C ALA A 68 -5.99 1.19 -20.99
N GLY A 69 -5.56 2.16 -21.80
CA GLY A 69 -4.21 2.71 -21.74
C GLY A 69 -3.90 3.36 -20.39
N ALA A 70 -4.84 4.12 -19.82
CA ALA A 70 -4.68 4.75 -18.52
C ALA A 70 -4.53 3.72 -17.38
N VAL A 71 -5.34 2.65 -17.38
CA VAL A 71 -5.26 1.59 -16.37
C VAL A 71 -3.93 0.83 -16.46
N ILE A 72 -3.49 0.48 -17.68
CA ILE A 72 -2.20 -0.19 -17.90
C ILE A 72 -1.05 0.71 -17.44
N LEU A 73 -1.08 2.00 -17.82
CA LEU A 73 -0.06 2.97 -17.41
C LEU A 73 -0.01 3.09 -15.88
N PHE A 74 -1.17 3.12 -15.21
CA PHE A 74 -1.24 3.14 -13.76
C PHE A 74 -0.63 1.87 -13.13
N TYR A 75 -0.94 0.69 -13.66
CA TYR A 75 -0.32 -0.56 -13.19
C TYR A 75 1.20 -0.59 -13.38
N LEU A 76 1.70 -0.09 -14.52
CA LEU A 76 3.14 0.03 -14.76
C LEU A 76 3.80 1.03 -13.80
N ALA A 77 3.16 2.16 -13.53
CA ALA A 77 3.64 3.14 -12.57
C ALA A 77 3.69 2.56 -11.14
N ALA A 78 2.63 1.88 -10.70
CA ALA A 78 2.60 1.18 -9.41
C ALA A 78 3.69 0.11 -9.31
N THR A 79 3.90 -0.65 -10.39
CA THR A 79 4.96 -1.66 -10.48
C THR A 79 6.34 -1.02 -10.37
N MET A 80 6.58 0.10 -11.05
CA MET A 80 7.86 0.81 -11.01
C MET A 80 8.14 1.35 -9.62
N ILE A 81 7.13 1.92 -8.93
CA ILE A 81 7.27 2.38 -7.54
C ILE A 81 7.58 1.20 -6.62
N LEU A 82 6.84 0.09 -6.72
CA LEU A 82 7.07 -1.10 -5.91
C LEU A 82 8.46 -1.70 -6.15
N ALA A 83 8.89 -1.82 -7.40
CA ALA A 83 10.24 -2.28 -7.75
C ALA A 83 11.30 -1.35 -7.14
N PHE A 84 11.13 -0.03 -7.31
CA PHE A 84 12.04 0.97 -6.80
C PHE A 84 12.19 0.86 -5.27
N ILE A 85 11.10 0.84 -4.51
CA ILE A 85 11.17 0.74 -3.04
C ILE A 85 11.59 -0.65 -2.54
N THR A 86 11.42 -1.70 -3.33
CA THR A 86 11.80 -3.08 -2.98
C THR A 86 13.29 -3.30 -3.13
N PHE A 87 13.87 -2.88 -4.26
CA PHE A 87 15.28 -3.17 -4.59
C PHE A 87 16.24 -2.05 -4.19
N ASN A 88 15.76 -0.81 -4.05
CA ASN A 88 16.63 0.29 -3.66
C ASN A 88 16.84 0.33 -2.13
N LYS A 89 17.97 -0.22 -1.69
CA LYS A 89 18.33 -0.32 -0.26
C LYS A 89 18.74 1.02 0.36
N ASN A 90 19.02 2.05 -0.44
CA ASN A 90 19.51 3.34 0.05
C ASN A 90 18.40 4.25 0.60
N ILE A 91 17.12 3.87 0.41
CA ILE A 91 15.99 4.69 0.83
C ILE A 91 15.72 4.49 2.32
N LYS A 92 15.51 5.60 3.04
CA LYS A 92 15.12 5.59 4.46
C LYS A 92 13.83 4.79 4.67
N PHE A 93 13.77 4.00 5.74
CA PHE A 93 12.61 3.18 6.14
C PHE A 93 11.27 3.93 6.02
N LYS A 94 11.20 5.13 6.61
CA LYS A 94 9.96 5.94 6.63
C LYS A 94 9.42 6.21 5.23
N LEU A 95 10.29 6.56 4.28
CA LEU A 95 9.88 6.87 2.91
C LEU A 95 9.39 5.62 2.18
N ARG A 96 10.08 4.48 2.35
CA ARG A 96 9.66 3.20 1.76
C ARG A 96 8.30 2.75 2.28
N ALA A 97 8.07 2.89 3.59
CA ALA A 97 6.78 2.57 4.21
C ALA A 97 5.67 3.50 3.71
N ILE A 98 5.90 4.81 3.64
CA ILE A 98 4.92 5.77 3.11
C ILE A 98 4.58 5.46 1.64
N LEU A 99 5.58 5.19 0.80
CA LEU A 99 5.36 4.86 -0.61
C LEU A 99 4.57 3.55 -0.78
N LEU A 100 4.85 2.55 0.05
CA LEU A 100 4.06 1.31 0.06
C LEU A 100 2.60 1.59 0.43
N LEU A 101 2.36 2.32 1.52
CA LEU A 101 1.00 2.70 1.95
C LEU A 101 0.28 3.54 0.89
N PHE A 102 1.00 4.43 0.22
CA PHE A 102 0.47 5.23 -0.88
C PHE A 102 0.04 4.36 -2.07
N VAL A 103 0.85 3.37 -2.46
CA VAL A 103 0.48 2.42 -3.52
C VAL A 103 -0.79 1.65 -3.13
N PHE A 104 -0.90 1.20 -1.88
CA PHE A 104 -2.09 0.53 -1.38
C PHE A 104 -3.32 1.44 -1.41
N TYR A 105 -3.17 2.69 -0.99
CA TYR A 105 -4.25 3.67 -1.04
C TYR A 105 -4.73 3.92 -2.47
N ALA A 106 -3.80 4.13 -3.41
CA ALA A 106 -4.11 4.37 -4.81
C ALA A 106 -4.81 3.16 -5.44
N LEU A 107 -4.31 1.95 -5.19
CA LEU A 107 -4.93 0.70 -5.65
C LEU A 107 -6.33 0.50 -5.08
N GLY A 108 -6.50 0.72 -3.77
CA GLY A 108 -7.81 0.62 -3.12
C GLY A 108 -8.81 1.62 -3.69
N THR A 109 -8.39 2.87 -3.90
CA THR A 109 -9.23 3.95 -4.42
C THR A 109 -9.65 3.69 -5.86
N ILE A 110 -8.69 3.34 -6.74
CA ILE A 110 -8.97 3.06 -8.15
C ILE A 110 -9.79 1.78 -8.29
N GLY A 111 -9.49 0.75 -7.50
CA GLY A 111 -10.28 -0.48 -7.46
C GLY A 111 -11.73 -0.22 -7.10
N MET A 112 -11.98 0.63 -6.10
CA MET A 112 -13.35 1.04 -5.72
C MET A 112 -14.01 1.91 -6.78
N ALA A 113 -13.27 2.81 -7.43
CA ALA A 113 -13.83 3.72 -8.43
C ALA A 113 -14.22 3.02 -9.74
N LEU A 114 -13.41 2.06 -10.20
CA LEU A 114 -13.60 1.39 -11.49
C LEU A 114 -14.52 0.17 -11.40
N SER A 115 -14.52 -0.52 -10.26
CA SER A 115 -15.20 -1.82 -10.14
C SER A 115 -16.27 -1.88 -9.07
N SER A 116 -16.62 -0.74 -8.45
CA SER A 116 -17.64 -0.37 -7.42
C SER A 116 -18.22 -1.43 -6.48
N PHE A 117 -18.37 -2.67 -6.91
CA PHE A 117 -18.93 -3.81 -6.20
C PHE A 117 -18.08 -5.10 -6.16
N SER A 118 -16.92 -5.19 -6.84
CA SER A 118 -16.09 -6.42 -6.73
C SER A 118 -15.46 -6.64 -5.35
N GLY A 119 -15.44 -5.59 -4.51
CA GLY A 119 -14.99 -5.66 -3.11
C GLY A 119 -13.48 -5.67 -2.92
N ASP A 120 -12.69 -5.83 -3.99
CA ASP A 120 -11.24 -6.04 -3.92
C ASP A 120 -10.48 -4.80 -3.40
N GLY A 121 -10.97 -3.59 -3.74
CA GLY A 121 -10.40 -2.32 -3.27
C GLY A 121 -10.42 -2.15 -1.74
N ARG A 122 -11.38 -2.79 -1.04
CA ARG A 122 -11.51 -2.71 0.43
C ARG A 122 -10.38 -3.46 1.12
N ILE A 123 -9.88 -4.54 0.52
CA ILE A 123 -8.77 -5.33 1.06
C ILE A 123 -7.51 -4.48 1.13
N PHE A 124 -7.27 -3.63 0.12
CA PHE A 124 -6.14 -2.70 0.13
C PHE A 124 -6.25 -1.63 1.23
N PHE A 125 -7.44 -1.07 1.48
CA PHE A 125 -7.64 -0.14 2.60
C PHE A 125 -7.47 -0.82 3.95
N PHE A 126 -7.97 -2.05 4.11
CA PHE A 126 -7.80 -2.81 5.34
C PHE A 126 -6.32 -3.12 5.61
N ALA A 127 -5.59 -3.59 4.59
CA ALA A 127 -4.15 -3.79 4.67
C ALA A 127 -3.39 -2.49 4.97
N LEU A 128 -3.81 -1.35 4.38
CA LEU A 128 -3.24 -0.04 4.68
C LEU A 128 -3.34 0.31 6.17
N ILE A 129 -4.50 0.09 6.80
CA ILE A 129 -4.70 0.36 8.24
C ILE A 129 -3.75 -0.50 9.07
N ILE A 130 -3.73 -1.82 8.82
CA ILE A 130 -2.88 -2.76 9.57
C ILE A 130 -1.40 -2.41 9.39
N LEU A 131 -0.95 -2.17 8.16
CA LEU A 131 0.44 -1.85 7.88
C LEU A 131 0.85 -0.50 8.49
N THR A 132 -0.07 0.47 8.54
CA THR A 132 0.16 1.74 9.23
C THR A 132 0.41 1.50 10.72
N ALA A 133 -0.40 0.65 11.38
CA ALA A 133 -0.17 0.27 12.78
C ALA A 133 1.21 -0.37 12.99
N VAL A 134 1.60 -1.29 12.11
CA VAL A 134 2.87 -2.02 12.20
C VAL A 134 4.08 -1.09 12.01
N PHE A 135 4.01 -0.16 11.06
CA PHE A 135 5.16 0.70 10.72
C PHE A 135 5.26 1.97 11.56
N PHE A 136 4.12 2.58 11.89
CA PHE A 136 4.06 3.91 12.49
C PHE A 136 3.40 3.96 13.87
N ASP A 137 2.99 2.84 14.45
CA ASP A 137 2.27 2.75 15.74
C ASP A 137 0.76 3.01 15.64
N LEU A 138 0.05 2.64 16.72
CA LEU A 138 -1.42 2.64 16.79
C LEU A 138 -2.04 4.02 16.51
N ARG A 139 -1.40 5.11 16.97
CA ARG A 139 -1.93 6.48 16.80
C ARG A 139 -2.13 6.83 15.31
N TYR A 140 -1.17 6.46 14.48
CA TYR A 140 -1.26 6.69 13.04
C TYR A 140 -2.23 5.75 12.35
N SER A 141 -2.42 4.53 12.87
CA SER A 141 -3.45 3.61 12.40
C SER A 141 -4.86 4.15 12.58
N VAL A 142 -5.14 4.86 13.68
CA VAL A 142 -6.43 5.50 13.91
C VAL A 142 -6.67 6.60 12.87
N THR A 143 -5.65 7.44 12.61
CA THR A 143 -5.73 8.46 11.55
C THR A 143 -5.97 7.82 10.17
N ALA A 144 -5.25 6.74 9.84
CA ALA A 144 -5.46 6.00 8.61
C ALA A 144 -6.88 5.41 8.51
N THR A 145 -7.43 4.91 9.63
CA THR A 145 -8.81 4.40 9.69
C THR A 145 -9.81 5.49 9.37
N ILE A 146 -9.73 6.65 10.04
CA ILE A 146 -10.60 7.80 9.79
C ILE A 146 -10.48 8.24 8.33
N PHE A 147 -9.25 8.33 7.81
CA PHE A 147 -9.00 8.72 6.44
C PHE A 147 -9.62 7.75 5.44
N THR A 148 -9.40 6.44 5.60
CA THR A 148 -10.02 5.42 4.73
C THR A 148 -11.54 5.42 4.82
N PHE A 149 -12.11 5.65 6.01
CA PHE A 149 -13.55 5.75 6.19
C PHE A 149 -14.13 6.95 5.44
N LEU A 150 -13.48 8.11 5.53
CA LEU A 150 -13.85 9.30 4.75
C LEU A 150 -13.77 9.03 3.25
N THR A 151 -12.70 8.39 2.76
CA THR A 151 -12.57 8.00 1.34
C THR A 151 -13.72 7.10 0.91
N LEU A 152 -14.09 6.11 1.72
CA LEU A 152 -15.22 5.22 1.42
C LEU A 152 -16.55 5.97 1.39
N VAL A 153 -16.79 6.90 2.31
CA VAL A 153 -18.00 7.73 2.32
C VAL A 153 -18.07 8.62 1.07
N VAL A 154 -16.97 9.27 0.70
CA VAL A 154 -16.91 10.12 -0.50
C VAL A 154 -17.16 9.31 -1.76
N ILE A 155 -16.50 8.16 -1.93
CA ILE A 155 -16.72 7.29 -3.10
C ILE A 155 -18.16 6.79 -3.12
N GLY A 156 -18.70 6.36 -1.97
CA GLY A 156 -20.08 5.91 -1.85
C GLY A 156 -21.07 7.02 -2.23
N TRP A 157 -20.82 8.26 -1.82
CA TRP A 157 -21.66 9.40 -2.18
C TRP A 157 -21.57 9.76 -3.68
N LEU A 158 -20.38 9.65 -4.30
CA LEU A 158 -20.19 9.93 -5.73
C LEU A 158 -20.79 8.86 -6.66
N GLN A 159 -21.05 7.66 -6.14
CA GLN A 159 -21.56 6.51 -6.90
C GLN A 159 -23.08 6.30 -6.76
N VAL A 160 -23.73 7.06 -5.87
CA VAL A 160 -25.19 7.13 -5.69
C VAL A 160 -25.75 8.23 -6.57
#